data_AF-A0A6N7ZUT9-F1
#
_entry.id   AF-A0A6N7ZUT9-F1
#
_cell.length_a   1.000
_cell.length_b   1.000
_cell.length_c   1.000
_cell.angle_alpha   90.00
_cell.angle_beta   90.00
_cell.angle_gamma   90.00
#
_symmetry.space_group_name_H-M   'P 1'
#
loop_
_entity.id
_entity.type
_entity.pdbx_description
1 polymer ?
#
loop_
_entity_poly.entity_id
_entity_poly.type
_entity_poly.pdbx_seq_one_letter_code
_entity_poly.pdbx_strand_id
1 'polypeptide(L)'
;MAKQSLSGGPCWLCRRRDDGVGYMLRHNARPVWSCSEHLHLVKKGQAMSQREFDIYEGQALHDAMCMAADRLDRLGTGDLNALSEVQAVEFFRGFLDDFGTSLADKLEKLDPPF
;
A
#
# COMPACT_ATOMS: atom_id res chain seq x y z
N MET A 1 12.96 -18.45 29.62
CA MET A 1 13.37 -18.32 28.20
C MET A 1 13.42 -16.84 27.85
N ALA A 2 14.60 -16.33 27.52
CA ALA A 2 14.86 -14.90 27.32
C ALA A 2 14.11 -14.36 26.09
N LYS A 3 13.31 -13.31 26.28
CA LYS A 3 12.71 -12.52 25.18
C LYS A 3 13.80 -11.61 24.63
N GLN A 4 14.51 -12.05 23.58
CA GLN A 4 15.39 -11.16 22.83
C GLN A 4 14.50 -10.16 22.06
N SER A 5 14.50 -8.89 22.48
CA SER A 5 14.03 -7.81 21.62
C SER A 5 15.05 -7.64 20.50
N LEU A 6 14.82 -8.30 19.38
CA LEU A 6 15.50 -7.96 18.14
C LEU A 6 15.10 -6.54 17.77
N SER A 7 16.09 -5.73 17.35
CA SER A 7 15.88 -4.37 16.86
C SER A 7 14.68 -4.30 15.92
N GLY A 8 13.75 -3.40 16.23
CA GLY A 8 12.44 -3.27 15.59
C GLY A 8 12.44 -3.42 14.06
N GLY A 9 11.55 -4.27 13.56
CA GLY A 9 11.28 -4.45 12.14
C GLY A 9 10.18 -3.51 11.62
N PRO A 10 9.95 -3.45 10.30
CA PRO A 10 8.77 -2.79 9.76
C PRO A 10 7.52 -3.59 10.16
N CYS A 11 6.56 -2.92 10.80
CA CYS A 11 5.26 -3.49 11.11
C CYS A 11 4.61 -4.04 9.84
N TRP A 12 4.13 -5.27 9.86
CA TRP A 12 3.53 -5.91 8.69
C TRP A 12 2.21 -5.23 8.27
N LEU A 13 1.53 -4.59 9.22
CA LEU A 13 0.26 -3.88 8.99
C LEU A 13 0.49 -2.45 8.49
N CYS A 14 1.18 -1.61 9.27
CA CYS A 14 1.36 -0.18 8.93
C CYS A 14 2.69 0.15 8.21
N ARG A 15 3.58 -0.84 8.05
CA ARG A 15 4.88 -0.74 7.34
C ARG A 15 5.91 0.21 7.98
N ARG A 16 5.56 0.95 9.02
CA ARG A 16 6.49 1.78 9.82
C ARG A 16 7.44 0.91 10.63
N ARG A 17 8.72 1.32 10.75
CA ARG A 17 9.69 0.67 11.64
C ARG A 17 9.46 1.13 13.06
N ASP A 18 9.33 0.18 13.96
CA ASP A 18 9.07 0.45 15.36
C ASP A 18 9.41 -0.79 16.20
N ASP A 19 9.52 -0.59 17.52
CA ASP A 19 9.60 -1.67 18.48
C ASP A 19 8.30 -2.50 18.47
N GLY A 20 8.43 -3.79 18.74
CA GLY A 20 7.31 -4.69 18.54
C GLY A 20 7.61 -6.14 18.84
N VAL A 21 6.76 -7.01 18.29
CA VAL A 21 6.81 -8.45 18.52
C VAL A 21 6.79 -9.18 17.19
N GLY A 22 7.66 -10.18 17.06
CA GLY A 22 7.65 -11.13 15.94
C GLY A 22 6.51 -12.15 16.08
N TYR A 23 5.81 -12.43 14.99
CA TYR A 23 4.70 -13.37 14.94
C TYR A 23 4.77 -14.25 13.69
N MET A 24 4.36 -15.52 13.80
CA MET A 24 4.30 -16.43 12.66
C MET A 24 2.94 -16.33 11.96
N LEU A 25 2.92 -16.04 10.66
CA LEU A 25 1.68 -16.07 9.86
C LEU A 25 1.30 -17.51 9.55
N ARG A 26 0.00 -17.86 9.64
CA ARG A 26 -0.50 -19.22 9.32
C ARG A 26 -0.10 -19.70 7.92
N HIS A 27 0.00 -18.79 6.96
CA HIS A 27 0.28 -19.09 5.56
C HIS A 27 1.70 -18.72 5.12
N ASN A 28 2.57 -18.25 6.03
CA ASN A 28 3.91 -17.81 5.67
C ASN A 28 4.95 -18.45 6.59
N ALA A 29 5.94 -19.12 6.01
CA ALA A 29 7.01 -19.76 6.76
C ALA A 29 7.99 -18.75 7.41
N ARG A 30 7.78 -17.45 7.19
CA ARG A 30 8.63 -16.37 7.70
C ARG A 30 7.92 -15.59 8.82
N PRO A 31 8.61 -15.31 9.94
CA PRO A 31 8.07 -14.45 10.98
C PRO A 31 7.90 -13.03 10.44
N VAL A 32 6.79 -12.39 10.79
CA VAL A 32 6.52 -10.98 10.51
C VAL A 32 6.57 -10.16 11.80
N TRP A 33 6.87 -8.87 11.68
CA TRP A 33 6.94 -7.96 12.82
C TRP A 33 5.64 -7.16 12.96
N SER A 34 5.18 -6.89 14.18
CA SER A 34 4.08 -5.96 14.43
C SER A 34 4.48 -4.97 15.51
N CYS A 35 4.24 -3.67 15.28
CA CYS A 35 4.40 -2.66 16.32
C CYS A 35 3.33 -2.81 17.41
N SER A 36 3.60 -2.23 18.57
CA SER A 36 2.72 -2.31 19.75
C SER A 36 1.31 -1.78 19.49
N GLU A 37 1.20 -0.69 18.71
CA GLU A 37 -0.09 -0.09 18.36
C GLU A 37 -0.99 -1.05 17.56
N HIS A 38 -0.41 -1.89 16.69
CA HIS A 38 -1.16 -2.75 15.77
C HIS A 38 -1.16 -4.23 16.18
N LEU A 39 -0.55 -4.57 17.33
CA LEU A 39 -0.45 -5.96 17.81
C LEU A 39 -1.83 -6.63 17.93
N HIS A 40 -2.84 -5.88 18.36
CA HIS A 40 -4.22 -6.34 18.50
C HIS A 40 -4.89 -6.71 17.16
N LEU A 41 -4.35 -6.25 16.03
CA LEU A 41 -4.87 -6.49 14.68
C LEU A 41 -4.19 -7.67 13.99
N VAL A 42 -3.12 -8.24 14.54
CA VAL A 42 -2.33 -9.31 13.90
C VAL A 42 -3.20 -10.52 13.52
N LYS A 43 -4.06 -10.99 14.44
CA LYS A 43 -4.97 -12.12 14.16
C LYS A 43 -5.99 -11.79 13.08
N LYS A 44 -6.51 -10.56 13.08
CA LYS A 44 -7.44 -10.09 12.06
C LYS A 44 -6.75 -10.03 10.70
N GLY A 45 -5.58 -9.41 10.62
CA GLY A 45 -4.78 -9.37 9.41
C GLY A 45 -4.45 -10.77 8.88
N GLN A 46 -4.12 -11.72 9.75
CA GLN A 46 -3.84 -13.11 9.36
C GLN A 46 -5.03 -13.83 8.72
N ALA A 47 -6.24 -13.51 9.18
CA ALA A 47 -7.47 -14.09 8.65
C ALA A 47 -7.94 -13.36 7.38
N MET A 48 -7.39 -12.19 7.07
CA MET A 48 -7.66 -11.50 5.81
C MET A 48 -6.93 -12.24 4.69
N SER A 49 -7.68 -12.66 3.67
CA SER A 49 -7.09 -13.10 2.41
C SER A 49 -6.19 -11.99 1.85
N GLN A 50 -5.11 -12.35 1.15
CA GLN A 50 -4.51 -11.44 0.17
C GLN A 50 -5.61 -11.12 -0.84
N ARG A 51 -6.32 -10.01 -0.61
CA ARG A 51 -7.35 -9.57 -1.53
C ARG A 51 -6.65 -8.99 -2.73
N GLU A 52 -7.02 -9.51 -3.89
CA GLU A 52 -6.91 -8.78 -5.14
C GLU A 52 -7.75 -7.50 -5.02
N PHE A 53 -7.42 -6.50 -5.81
CA PHE A 53 -8.20 -5.27 -5.89
C PHE A 53 -9.68 -5.64 -6.11
N ASP A 54 -10.57 -5.12 -5.27
CA ASP A 54 -11.99 -5.22 -5.55
C ASP A 54 -12.37 -4.39 -6.80
N ILE A 55 -13.62 -4.46 -7.25
CA ILE A 55 -14.04 -3.78 -8.48
C ILE A 55 -13.84 -2.27 -8.44
N TYR A 56 -14.00 -1.63 -7.28
CA TYR A 56 -13.82 -0.19 -7.13
C TYR A 56 -12.34 0.17 -7.04
N GLU A 57 -11.57 -0.61 -6.28
CA GLU A 57 -10.12 -0.48 -6.22
C GLU A 57 -9.53 -0.65 -7.62
N GLY A 58 -9.97 -1.65 -8.39
CA GLY A 58 -9.49 -1.91 -9.75
C GLY A 58 -9.80 -0.76 -10.72
N GLN A 59 -11.00 -0.19 -10.65
CA GLN A 59 -11.35 1.01 -11.41
C GLN A 59 -10.52 2.23 -10.97
N ALA A 60 -10.32 2.43 -9.67
CA ALA A 60 -9.53 3.55 -9.16
C ALA A 60 -8.06 3.44 -9.58
N LEU A 61 -7.52 2.22 -9.61
CA LEU A 61 -6.17 1.94 -10.12
C LEU A 61 -6.05 2.29 -11.61
N HIS A 62 -7.04 1.88 -12.41
CA HIS A 62 -7.08 2.21 -13.83
C HIS A 62 -7.12 3.73 -14.06
N ASP A 63 -7.97 4.46 -13.33
CA ASP A 63 -8.06 5.92 -13.44
C ASP A 63 -6.74 6.59 -13.07
N ALA A 64 -6.11 6.16 -11.97
CA ALA A 64 -4.80 6.66 -11.56
C ALA A 64 -3.70 6.37 -12.59
N MET A 65 -3.76 5.23 -13.30
CA MET A 65 -2.85 4.93 -14.40
C MET A 65 -3.04 5.85 -15.61
N CYS A 66 -4.29 6.17 -15.98
CA CYS A 66 -4.58 7.14 -17.03
C CYS A 66 -4.03 8.53 -16.66
N MET A 67 -4.27 8.99 -15.43
CA MET A 67 -3.77 10.28 -14.94
C MET A 67 -2.24 10.31 -14.86
N ALA A 68 -1.62 9.18 -14.52
CA ALA A 68 -0.17 9.02 -14.56
C ALA A 68 0.39 9.12 -15.98
N ALA A 69 -0.27 8.53 -16.98
CA ALA A 69 0.13 8.70 -18.39
C ALA A 69 0.09 10.18 -18.81
N ASP A 70 -0.99 10.89 -18.48
CA ASP A 70 -1.09 12.35 -18.75
C ASP A 70 -0.01 13.16 -18.03
N ARG A 71 0.47 12.68 -16.88
CA ARG A 71 1.57 13.31 -16.13
C ARG A 71 2.92 13.08 -16.83
N LEU A 72 3.16 11.89 -17.37
CA LEU A 72 4.34 11.58 -18.19
C LEU A 72 4.39 12.44 -19.46
N ASP A 73 3.26 12.59 -20.14
CA ASP A 73 3.15 13.45 -21.31
C ASP A 73 3.50 14.92 -20.99
N ARG A 74 3.03 15.43 -19.83
CA ARG A 74 3.38 16.78 -19.35
C ARG A 74 4.86 16.93 -19.00
N LEU A 75 5.52 15.86 -18.56
CA LEU A 75 6.96 15.83 -18.32
C LEU A 75 7.77 15.69 -19.63
N GLY A 76 7.09 15.48 -20.76
CA GLY A 76 7.70 15.35 -22.08
C GLY A 76 8.37 14.01 -22.33
N THR A 77 8.06 12.98 -21.54
CA THR A 77 8.65 11.63 -21.69
C THR A 77 7.66 10.55 -21.28
N GLY A 78 7.57 9.49 -22.09
CA GLY A 78 6.91 8.24 -21.70
C GLY A 78 7.85 7.24 -20.98
N ASP A 79 9.15 7.53 -20.93
CA ASP A 79 10.13 6.68 -20.25
C ASP A 79 10.33 7.14 -18.80
N LEU A 80 9.93 6.27 -17.87
CA LEU A 80 10.13 6.49 -16.44
C LEU A 80 11.61 6.58 -16.04
N ASN A 81 12.52 5.93 -16.79
CA ASN A 81 13.95 6.01 -16.52
C ASN A 81 14.56 7.36 -16.92
N ALA A 82 13.88 8.13 -17.76
CA ALA A 82 14.31 9.47 -18.14
C ALA A 82 13.97 10.54 -17.09
N LEU A 83 13.18 10.19 -16.06
CA LEU A 83 12.85 11.09 -14.98
C LEU A 83 14.05 11.31 -14.06
N SER A 84 14.29 12.57 -13.69
CA SER A 84 15.16 12.87 -12.54
C SER A 84 14.57 12.29 -11.25
N GLU A 85 15.41 12.13 -10.22
CA GLU A 85 14.99 11.61 -8.93
C GLU A 85 13.83 12.42 -8.32
N VAL A 86 13.88 13.75 -8.41
CA VAL A 86 12.83 14.65 -7.92
C VAL A 86 11.52 14.41 -8.68
N GLN A 87 11.58 14.35 -10.01
CA GLN A 87 10.40 14.09 -10.85
C GLN A 87 9.81 12.70 -10.60
N ALA A 88 10.65 11.69 -10.37
CA ALA A 88 10.19 10.34 -10.06
C ALA A 88 9.43 10.32 -8.72
N VAL A 89 9.97 10.97 -7.68
CA VAL A 89 9.30 11.07 -6.38
C VAL A 89 7.96 11.80 -6.49
N GLU A 90 7.92 12.93 -7.21
CA GLU A 90 6.68 13.68 -7.46
C GLU A 90 5.67 12.86 -8.26
N PHE A 91 6.14 12.14 -9.28
CA PHE A 91 5.31 11.28 -10.12
C PHE A 91 4.64 10.17 -9.31
N PHE A 92 5.41 9.40 -8.53
CA PHE A 92 4.86 8.29 -7.75
C PHE A 92 3.98 8.76 -6.60
N ARG A 93 4.29 9.91 -5.97
CA ARG A 93 3.39 10.52 -4.99
C ARG A 93 2.07 10.91 -5.62
N GLY A 94 2.12 11.61 -6.76
CA GLY A 94 0.92 11.99 -7.51
C GLY A 94 0.07 10.79 -7.89
N PHE A 95 0.68 9.69 -8.35
CA PHE A 95 -0.05 8.46 -8.65
C PHE A 95 -0.78 7.87 -7.43
N LEU A 96 -0.12 7.85 -6.26
CA LEU A 96 -0.74 7.37 -5.02
C LEU A 96 -1.89 8.27 -4.57
N ASP A 97 -1.73 9.58 -4.71
CA ASP A 97 -2.77 10.57 -4.37
C ASP A 97 -3.97 10.45 -5.32
N ASP A 98 -3.74 10.28 -6.63
CA ASP A 98 -4.77 10.07 -7.63
C ASP A 98 -5.57 8.78 -7.35
N PHE A 99 -4.87 7.69 -7.02
CA PHE A 99 -5.51 6.44 -6.63
C PHE A 99 -6.37 6.60 -5.38
N GLY A 100 -5.83 7.21 -4.32
CA GLY A 100 -6.57 7.45 -3.08
C GLY A 100 -7.81 8.31 -3.29
N THR A 101 -7.69 9.36 -4.12
CA THR A 101 -8.81 10.26 -4.45
C THR A 101 -9.88 9.55 -5.27
N SER A 102 -9.50 8.82 -6.33
CA SER A 102 -10.45 8.08 -7.17
C SER A 102 -11.16 6.98 -6.37
N LEU A 103 -10.45 6.29 -5.48
CA LEU A 103 -11.05 5.28 -4.61
C LEU A 103 -12.05 5.91 -3.64
N ALA A 104 -11.70 7.02 -3.01
CA ALA A 104 -12.62 7.74 -2.12
C ALA A 104 -13.89 8.15 -2.85
N ASP A 105 -13.77 8.74 -4.04
CA ASP A 105 -14.92 9.15 -4.87
C ASP A 105 -15.85 7.99 -5.22
N LYS A 106 -15.30 6.82 -5.56
CA LYS A 106 -16.10 5.63 -5.89
C LYS A 106 -16.81 5.07 -4.67
N LEU A 107 -16.11 5.01 -3.54
CA LEU A 107 -16.68 4.52 -2.29
C LEU A 107 -17.77 5.47 -1.74
N GLU A 108 -17.60 6.78 -1.88
CA GLU A 108 -18.61 7.76 -1.45
C GLU A 108 -19.88 7.72 -2.29
N LYS A 109 -19.74 7.50 -3.61
CA LYS A 109 -20.88 7.43 -4.51
C LYS A 109 -21.73 6.17 -4.28
N LEU A 110 -21.17 5.11 -3.68
CA LEU A 110 -21.85 3.83 -3.40
C LEU A 110 -22.65 3.29 -4.59
N ASP A 111 -22.36 3.70 -5.82
CA ASP A 111 -23.07 3.23 -6.99
C ASP A 111 -22.65 1.77 -7.17
N PRO A 112 -23.56 0.80 -6.96
CA PRO A 112 -23.24 -0.58 -7.24
C PRO A 112 -22.86 -0.65 -8.72
N PRO A 113 -21.81 -1.39 -9.09
CA PRO A 113 -21.40 -1.52 -10.48
C PRO A 113 -22.37 -2.40 -11.28
N PHE A 114 -23.66 -2.43 -10.93
CA PHE A 114 -24.79 -3.03 -11.65
C PHE A 114 -26.10 -2.36 -11.20
#